data_AF-A0A2K9LVD9-F1
#
_entry.id   AF-A0A2K9LVD9-F1
#
_cell.length_a   1.000
_cell.length_b   1.000
_cell.length_c   1.000
_cell.angle_alpha   90.00
_cell.angle_beta   90.00
_cell.angle_gamma   90.00
#
_symmetry.space_group_name_H-M   'P 1'
#
loop_
_entity.id
_entity.type
_entity.pdbx_description
1 polymer ?
#
loop_
_entity_poly.entity_id
_entity_poly.type
_entity_poly.pdbx_seq_one_letter_code
_entity_poly.pdbx_strand_id
1 'polypeptide(L)'
;MKKMLSVWLSLGLTVSGAMSTAIKNENKVSSKYSRYLTSMDDFLYYKTLNRSNVANLSEEEVKELLKETFYSDSLGKEIFNNLDNEIISLENGELTVLFKDKERSSLLKEKIILQFNLVSYNYDNIDEFTFVINKFLEYNPVVLSKNNYIQIEIEDLLKEKFKTIFDTYAANQLYLDDIDEFWEFIDFEQLENNKHNVLNSNFLNDKKIVFNFLRDSESFSNNNFDKYVNFSVNENIFKKEIFNWIKKHSFFKSDVKNYDDIFKIENISENKITISLSNKTFTKAKLITLNKIK
;
A
#
# COMPACT_ATOMS: atom_id res chain seq x y z
N MET A 1 -7.47 4.11 -18.73
CA MET A 1 -8.32 3.33 -17.80
C MET A 1 -7.59 2.90 -16.52
N LYS A 2 -6.25 2.83 -16.46
CA LYS A 2 -5.45 2.54 -15.24
C LYS A 2 -5.80 3.35 -13.97
N LYS A 3 -6.27 4.61 -14.10
CA LYS A 3 -6.66 5.47 -12.97
C LYS A 3 -8.06 5.20 -12.38
N MET A 4 -8.89 4.39 -13.05
CA MET A 4 -10.26 4.15 -12.59
C MET A 4 -10.26 2.98 -11.60
N LEU A 5 -9.61 1.87 -11.97
CA LEU A 5 -9.38 0.74 -11.08
C LEU A 5 -8.63 1.11 -9.79
N SER A 6 -7.70 2.08 -9.85
CA SER A 6 -7.03 2.66 -8.67
C SER A 6 -7.98 3.40 -7.73
N VAL A 7 -8.88 4.22 -8.30
CA VAL A 7 -9.94 4.88 -7.55
C VAL A 7 -10.88 3.83 -6.96
N TRP A 8 -11.10 2.72 -7.65
CA TRP A 8 -12.06 1.69 -7.24
C TRP A 8 -11.52 0.75 -6.17
N LEU A 9 -10.23 0.40 -6.20
CA LEU A 9 -9.57 -0.27 -5.07
C LEU A 9 -9.50 0.64 -3.84
N SER A 10 -9.28 1.95 -4.05
CA SER A 10 -9.29 2.93 -2.96
C SER A 10 -10.68 3.18 -2.36
N LEU A 11 -11.75 2.93 -3.14
CA LEU A 11 -13.15 3.08 -2.72
C LEU A 11 -13.81 1.75 -2.28
N GLY A 12 -13.30 0.60 -2.73
CA GLY A 12 -14.00 -0.69 -2.71
C GLY A 12 -13.44 -1.74 -1.74
N LEU A 13 -12.36 -1.44 -1.01
CA LEU A 13 -11.75 -2.37 -0.04
C LEU A 13 -12.01 -2.01 1.42
N THR A 14 -12.90 -1.04 1.66
CA THR A 14 -13.85 -1.21 2.75
C THR A 14 -14.76 -2.40 2.39
N VAL A 15 -14.28 -3.62 2.67
CA VAL A 15 -15.07 -4.85 2.60
C VAL A 15 -16.15 -4.79 3.69
N SER A 16 -17.16 -3.98 3.43
CA SER A 16 -18.53 -4.20 3.88
C SER A 16 -19.35 -4.26 2.60
N GLY A 17 -19.97 -5.41 2.32
CA GLY A 17 -20.74 -5.69 1.11
C GLY A 17 -22.01 -4.86 0.94
N ALA A 18 -21.92 -3.54 1.00
CA ALA A 18 -23.05 -2.65 0.80
C ALA A 18 -22.58 -1.30 0.24
N MET A 19 -23.10 -1.01 -0.96
CA MET A 19 -23.22 0.31 -1.60
C MET A 19 -21.95 0.98 -2.13
N SER A 20 -21.98 1.24 -3.45
CA SER A 20 -21.85 2.63 -3.91
C SER A 20 -23.18 3.07 -4.51
N THR A 21 -23.65 4.19 -4.01
CA THR A 21 -24.97 4.80 -4.20
C THR A 21 -25.31 5.14 -5.64
N ALA A 22 -26.55 4.80 -6.01
CA ALA A 22 -27.24 5.22 -7.22
C ALA A 22 -27.06 6.73 -7.50
N ILE A 23 -26.53 7.06 -8.69
CA ILE A 23 -26.51 8.44 -9.18
C ILE A 23 -27.66 8.67 -10.17
N LYS A 24 -28.34 9.79 -9.85
CA LYS A 24 -29.51 10.45 -10.44
C LYS A 24 -29.73 10.35 -11.95
N ASN A 25 -30.95 9.88 -12.25
CA ASN A 25 -31.94 10.39 -13.22
C ASN A 25 -31.47 10.81 -14.62
N GLU A 26 -31.82 9.96 -15.60
CA GLU A 26 -32.33 10.40 -16.91
C GLU A 26 -33.15 9.28 -17.59
N ASN A 27 -34.41 9.08 -17.15
CA ASN A 27 -35.56 8.69 -17.98
C ASN A 27 -36.82 8.43 -17.12
N LYS A 28 -37.88 9.23 -17.32
CA LYS A 28 -39.14 9.15 -16.54
C LYS A 28 -40.00 7.90 -16.83
N VAL A 29 -39.60 7.03 -17.77
CA VAL A 29 -40.42 5.90 -18.24
C VAL A 29 -39.85 4.52 -17.86
N SER A 30 -38.61 4.43 -17.35
CA SER A 30 -38.00 3.15 -16.96
C SER A 30 -38.51 2.64 -15.60
N SER A 31 -38.74 1.33 -15.49
CA SER A 31 -39.14 0.68 -14.23
C SER A 31 -38.01 0.78 -13.19
N LYS A 32 -38.33 0.66 -11.89
CA LYS A 32 -37.29 0.66 -10.83
C LYS A 32 -36.23 -0.44 -11.04
N TYR A 33 -36.62 -1.55 -11.66
CA TYR A 33 -35.75 -2.70 -11.94
C TYR A 33 -34.82 -2.42 -13.12
N SER A 34 -35.34 -1.82 -14.19
CA SER A 34 -34.54 -1.36 -15.33
C SER A 34 -33.49 -0.36 -14.86
N ARG A 35 -33.89 0.63 -14.04
CA ARG A 35 -32.96 1.60 -13.45
C ARG A 35 -31.87 0.95 -12.61
N TYR A 36 -32.22 -0.02 -11.78
CA TYR A 36 -31.26 -0.74 -10.96
C TYR A 36 -30.22 -1.44 -11.83
N LEU A 37 -30.66 -2.25 -12.81
CA LEU A 37 -29.78 -2.96 -13.74
C LEU A 37 -28.87 -2.01 -14.50
N THR A 38 -29.39 -0.92 -15.05
CA THR A 38 -28.59 0.08 -15.78
C THR A 38 -27.69 0.93 -14.87
N SER A 39 -27.88 0.87 -13.55
CA SER A 39 -27.04 1.56 -12.57
C SER A 39 -25.99 0.66 -11.93
N MET A 40 -25.97 -0.63 -12.28
CA MET A 40 -24.95 -1.55 -11.80
C MET A 40 -23.58 -1.15 -12.32
N ASP A 41 -22.56 -1.48 -11.53
CA ASP A 41 -21.18 -1.35 -11.96
C ASP A 41 -20.92 -2.26 -13.17
N ASP A 42 -20.06 -1.81 -14.08
CA ASP A 42 -19.62 -2.56 -15.24
C ASP A 42 -18.65 -3.69 -14.85
N PHE A 43 -18.50 -4.00 -13.56
CA PHE A 43 -17.51 -4.93 -13.03
C PHE A 43 -18.14 -5.93 -12.06
N LEU A 44 -17.69 -7.19 -12.15
CA LEU A 44 -18.04 -8.25 -11.21
C LEU A 44 -16.77 -8.84 -10.61
N TYR A 45 -16.75 -8.95 -9.29
CA TYR A 45 -15.58 -9.39 -8.55
C TYR A 45 -15.70 -10.86 -8.17
N TYR A 46 -14.81 -11.69 -8.71
CA TYR A 46 -14.78 -13.12 -8.47
C TYR A 46 -13.67 -13.48 -7.48
N LYS A 47 -14.07 -13.89 -6.27
CA LYS A 47 -13.11 -14.37 -5.28
C LYS A 47 -12.64 -15.77 -5.66
N THR A 48 -11.32 -15.97 -5.76
CA THR A 48 -10.75 -17.27 -6.13
C THR A 48 -9.50 -17.59 -5.31
N LEU A 49 -9.33 -18.87 -4.96
CA LEU A 49 -8.14 -19.32 -4.21
C LEU A 49 -6.91 -19.47 -5.09
N ASN A 50 -7.11 -19.77 -6.37
CA ASN A 50 -6.04 -19.97 -7.34
C ASN A 50 -6.19 -18.93 -8.45
N ARG A 51 -5.07 -18.41 -8.96
CA ARG A 51 -5.08 -17.57 -10.15
C ARG A 51 -5.76 -18.33 -11.28
N SER A 52 -7.02 -18.02 -11.51
CA SER A 52 -7.87 -18.66 -12.50
C SER A 52 -8.06 -17.68 -13.63
N ASN A 53 -8.00 -18.16 -14.85
CA ASN A 53 -8.36 -17.33 -15.99
C ASN A 53 -9.88 -17.13 -15.91
N VAL A 54 -10.32 -15.90 -15.64
CA VAL A 54 -11.74 -15.53 -15.60
C VAL A 54 -12.47 -15.87 -16.90
N ALA A 55 -11.76 -16.02 -18.03
CA ALA A 55 -12.32 -16.49 -19.29
C ALA A 55 -12.73 -17.98 -19.28
N ASN A 56 -12.32 -18.76 -18.27
CA ASN A 56 -12.58 -20.19 -18.17
C ASN A 56 -13.59 -20.56 -17.07
N LEU A 57 -14.30 -19.58 -16.50
CA LEU A 57 -15.32 -19.86 -15.49
C LEU A 57 -16.44 -20.73 -16.08
N SER A 58 -16.86 -21.73 -15.32
CA SER A 58 -18.03 -22.53 -15.66
C SER A 58 -19.32 -21.72 -15.53
N GLU A 59 -20.36 -22.13 -16.23
CA GLU A 59 -21.68 -21.50 -16.15
C GLU A 59 -22.23 -21.47 -14.71
N GLU A 60 -21.92 -22.50 -13.91
CA GLU A 60 -22.29 -22.59 -12.50
C GLU A 60 -21.58 -21.52 -11.66
N GLU A 61 -20.26 -21.33 -11.85
CA GLU A 61 -19.49 -20.30 -11.16
C GLU A 61 -19.96 -18.89 -11.52
N VAL A 62 -20.27 -18.64 -12.80
CA VAL A 62 -20.82 -17.35 -13.24
C VAL A 62 -22.19 -17.08 -12.62
N LYS A 63 -23.05 -18.12 -12.53
CA LYS A 63 -24.37 -17.98 -11.89
C LYS A 63 -24.25 -17.66 -10.40
N GLU A 64 -23.35 -18.31 -9.68
CA GLU A 64 -23.12 -17.99 -8.27
C GLU A 64 -22.52 -16.59 -8.10
N LEU A 65 -21.59 -16.15 -8.95
CA LEU A 65 -21.06 -14.78 -8.96
C LEU A 65 -22.17 -13.72 -9.14
N LEU A 66 -23.05 -13.92 -10.12
CA LEU A 66 -24.19 -13.04 -10.34
C LEU A 66 -25.10 -13.05 -9.10
N LYS A 67 -25.40 -14.23 -8.56
CA LYS A 67 -26.25 -14.37 -7.37
C LYS A 67 -25.69 -13.60 -6.18
N GLU A 68 -24.41 -13.76 -5.87
CA GLU A 68 -23.75 -13.03 -4.78
C GLU A 68 -23.86 -11.51 -4.97
N THR A 69 -23.60 -11.04 -6.19
CA THR A 69 -23.67 -9.61 -6.54
C THR A 69 -25.07 -9.06 -6.33
N PHE A 70 -26.10 -9.72 -6.88
CA PHE A 70 -27.49 -9.28 -6.76
C PHE A 70 -28.03 -9.49 -5.34
N TYR A 71 -27.47 -10.39 -4.54
CA TYR A 71 -27.93 -10.65 -3.18
C TYR A 71 -27.42 -9.63 -2.15
N SER A 72 -26.68 -8.61 -2.58
CA SER A 72 -26.20 -7.51 -1.73
C SER A 72 -27.32 -6.67 -1.12
N ASP A 73 -28.46 -6.50 -1.82
CA ASP A 73 -29.60 -5.73 -1.34
C ASP A 73 -30.96 -6.39 -1.65
N SER A 74 -32.05 -5.82 -1.12
CA SER A 74 -33.39 -6.39 -1.27
C SER A 74 -33.93 -6.31 -2.69
N LEU A 75 -33.59 -5.27 -3.46
CA LEU A 75 -34.05 -5.07 -4.83
C LEU A 75 -33.29 -5.99 -5.80
N GLY A 76 -31.97 -6.14 -5.61
CA GLY A 76 -31.16 -7.10 -6.35
C GLY A 76 -31.62 -8.55 -6.12
N LYS A 77 -31.95 -8.93 -4.87
CA LYS A 77 -32.58 -10.23 -4.57
C LYS A 77 -33.89 -10.42 -5.32
N GLU A 78 -34.72 -9.37 -5.38
CA GLU A 78 -35.99 -9.41 -6.10
C GLU A 78 -35.76 -9.62 -7.60
N ILE A 79 -34.77 -8.94 -8.18
CA ILE A 79 -34.35 -9.06 -9.58
C ILE A 79 -33.91 -10.50 -9.88
N PHE A 80 -32.94 -11.01 -9.12
CA PHE A 80 -32.36 -12.34 -9.39
C PHE A 80 -33.38 -13.47 -9.25
N ASN A 81 -34.36 -13.34 -8.35
CA ASN A 81 -35.39 -14.35 -8.14
C ASN A 81 -36.52 -14.28 -9.18
N ASN A 82 -36.88 -13.11 -9.70
CA ASN A 82 -38.06 -12.91 -10.55
C ASN A 82 -37.76 -12.65 -12.04
N LEU A 83 -36.48 -12.52 -12.40
CA LEU A 83 -36.00 -12.39 -13.78
C LEU A 83 -35.18 -13.63 -14.17
N ASP A 84 -35.23 -13.97 -15.45
CA ASP A 84 -34.33 -14.94 -16.05
C ASP A 84 -33.04 -14.22 -16.46
N ASN A 85 -31.91 -14.84 -16.11
CA ASN A 85 -30.56 -14.35 -16.39
C ASN A 85 -29.91 -15.37 -17.33
N GLU A 86 -29.64 -14.97 -18.57
CA GLU A 86 -29.07 -15.83 -19.60
C GLU A 86 -27.67 -15.33 -19.94
N ILE A 87 -26.66 -16.18 -19.75
CA ILE A 87 -25.27 -15.88 -20.10
C ILE A 87 -25.15 -15.99 -21.62
N ILE A 88 -24.88 -14.87 -22.29
CA ILE A 88 -24.73 -14.81 -23.74
C ILE A 88 -23.31 -15.19 -24.14
N SER A 89 -22.31 -14.62 -23.46
CA SER A 89 -20.90 -14.86 -23.75
C SER A 89 -20.03 -14.62 -22.52
N LEU A 90 -18.88 -15.30 -22.50
CA LEU A 90 -17.77 -15.08 -21.58
C LEU A 90 -16.48 -15.15 -22.40
N GLU A 91 -15.94 -13.99 -22.78
CA GLU A 91 -14.75 -13.92 -23.64
C GLU A 91 -13.79 -12.85 -23.10
N ASN A 92 -12.51 -13.18 -22.99
CA ASN A 92 -11.45 -12.25 -22.53
C ASN A 92 -11.75 -11.55 -21.19
N GLY A 93 -12.45 -12.22 -20.27
CA GLY A 93 -12.83 -11.64 -18.99
C GLY A 93 -14.05 -10.72 -19.06
N GLU A 94 -14.73 -10.61 -20.20
CA GLU A 94 -15.99 -9.89 -20.33
C GLU A 94 -17.17 -10.87 -20.32
N LEU A 95 -18.12 -10.65 -19.41
CA LEU A 95 -19.36 -11.43 -19.26
C LEU A 95 -20.54 -10.62 -19.80
N THR A 96 -21.25 -11.16 -20.79
CA THR A 96 -22.50 -10.55 -21.28
C THR A 96 -23.71 -11.33 -20.78
N VAL A 97 -24.63 -10.66 -20.09
CA VAL A 97 -25.83 -11.26 -19.49
C VAL A 97 -27.09 -10.59 -20.02
N LEU A 98 -28.03 -11.41 -20.47
CA LEU A 98 -29.38 -10.99 -20.81
C LEU A 98 -30.31 -11.17 -19.61
N PHE A 99 -30.95 -10.09 -19.20
CA PHE A 99 -32.03 -10.07 -18.23
C PHE A 99 -33.38 -9.96 -18.93
N LYS A 100 -34.31 -10.85 -18.59
CA LYS A 100 -35.68 -10.86 -19.11
C LYS A 100 -36.67 -11.26 -18.03
N ASP A 101 -37.92 -10.81 -18.16
CA ASP A 101 -38.99 -11.24 -17.24
C ASP A 101 -39.23 -12.76 -17.35
N LYS A 102 -39.33 -13.44 -16.20
CA LYS A 102 -39.83 -14.82 -16.13
C LYS A 102 -41.27 -14.92 -16.62
N GLU A 103 -41.73 -16.12 -16.94
CA GLU A 103 -43.15 -16.35 -17.21
C GLU A 103 -44.02 -15.82 -16.06
N ARG A 104 -45.00 -14.97 -16.39
CA ARG A 104 -45.92 -14.28 -15.45
C ARG A 104 -45.30 -13.16 -14.61
N SER A 105 -44.04 -12.79 -14.87
CA SER A 105 -43.40 -11.58 -14.36
C SER A 105 -43.57 -10.42 -15.35
N SER A 106 -43.56 -9.18 -14.88
CA SER A 106 -43.69 -7.98 -15.74
C SER A 106 -42.92 -6.78 -15.17
N LEU A 107 -41.75 -7.06 -14.61
CA LEU A 107 -40.92 -6.11 -13.88
C LEU A 107 -40.09 -5.24 -14.83
N LEU A 108 -39.50 -5.84 -15.87
CA LEU A 108 -38.68 -5.12 -16.85
C LEU A 108 -39.50 -4.60 -18.04
N LYS A 109 -40.47 -5.39 -18.53
CA LYS A 109 -41.25 -5.14 -19.77
C LYS A 109 -40.45 -5.13 -21.06
N GLU A 110 -39.12 -5.06 -20.97
CA GLU A 110 -38.16 -5.16 -22.06
C GLU A 110 -36.97 -6.03 -21.66
N LYS A 111 -36.24 -6.53 -22.66
CA LYS A 111 -34.99 -7.27 -22.45
C LYS A 111 -33.85 -6.29 -22.23
N ILE A 112 -33.03 -6.52 -21.21
CA ILE A 112 -31.85 -5.71 -20.92
C ILE A 112 -30.61 -6.59 -21.06
N ILE A 113 -29.63 -6.14 -21.83
CA ILE A 113 -28.33 -6.79 -21.94
C ILE A 113 -27.32 -5.93 -21.21
N LEU A 114 -26.59 -6.51 -20.28
CA LEU A 114 -25.47 -5.88 -19.58
C LEU A 114 -24.18 -6.62 -19.90
N GLN A 115 -23.09 -5.88 -19.93
CA GLN A 115 -21.74 -6.39 -20.12
C GLN A 115 -20.93 -6.02 -18.88
N PHE A 116 -20.25 -7.01 -18.31
CA PHE A 116 -19.45 -6.86 -17.10
C PHE A 116 -18.00 -7.27 -17.38
N ASN A 117 -17.05 -6.52 -16.83
CA ASN A 117 -15.66 -6.90 -16.73
C ASN A 117 -15.47 -7.74 -15.46
N LEU A 118 -14.99 -8.96 -15.62
CA LEU A 118 -14.70 -9.85 -14.51
C LEU A 118 -13.32 -9.54 -13.96
N VAL A 119 -13.23 -9.39 -12.64
CA VAL A 119 -11.97 -9.17 -11.92
C VAL A 119 -11.80 -10.30 -10.91
N SER A 120 -10.80 -11.13 -11.11
CA SER A 120 -10.42 -12.13 -10.10
C SER A 120 -9.67 -11.46 -8.94
N TYR A 121 -9.94 -11.91 -7.71
CA TYR A 121 -9.20 -11.48 -6.53
C TYR A 121 -9.07 -12.59 -5.47
N ASN A 122 -8.02 -12.51 -4.66
CA ASN A 122 -7.74 -13.38 -3.51
C ASN A 122 -7.22 -12.56 -2.31
N TYR A 123 -8.16 -12.15 -1.45
CA TYR A 123 -7.83 -11.36 -0.27
C TYR A 123 -7.58 -12.22 0.98
N ASP A 124 -7.68 -13.55 0.86
CA ASP A 124 -7.42 -14.47 1.98
C ASP A 124 -5.93 -14.46 2.36
N ASN A 125 -5.05 -14.12 1.42
CA ASN A 125 -3.60 -14.09 1.62
C ASN A 125 -3.07 -12.72 2.05
N ILE A 126 -3.91 -11.71 2.36
CA ILE A 126 -3.42 -10.37 2.73
C ILE A 126 -2.48 -10.42 3.93
N ASP A 127 -2.80 -11.23 4.94
CA ASP A 127 -1.99 -11.31 6.15
C ASP A 127 -0.60 -11.89 5.87
N GLU A 128 -0.53 -12.94 5.04
CA GLU A 128 0.72 -13.52 4.58
C GLU A 128 1.50 -12.53 3.70
N PHE A 129 0.82 -11.89 2.74
CA PHE A 129 1.41 -10.88 1.88
C PHE A 129 2.07 -9.76 2.69
N THR A 130 1.32 -9.20 3.64
CA THR A 130 1.76 -8.12 4.51
C THR A 130 2.94 -8.58 5.38
N PHE A 131 2.88 -9.79 5.92
CA PHE A 131 3.97 -10.37 6.70
C PHE A 131 5.27 -10.49 5.88
N VAL A 132 5.19 -11.04 4.67
CA VAL A 132 6.35 -11.26 3.80
C VAL A 132 6.95 -9.93 3.35
N ILE A 133 6.13 -8.96 2.93
CA ILE A 133 6.62 -7.63 2.53
C ILE A 133 7.28 -6.90 3.71
N ASN A 134 6.67 -6.95 4.91
CA ASN A 134 7.27 -6.37 6.11
C ASN A 134 8.61 -7.02 6.46
N LYS A 135 8.71 -8.35 6.36
CA LYS A 135 9.97 -9.07 6.55
C LYS A 135 11.01 -8.66 5.51
N PHE A 136 10.61 -8.53 4.26
CA PHE A 136 11.50 -8.08 3.19
C PHE A 136 12.06 -6.68 3.47
N LEU A 137 11.21 -5.72 3.84
CA LEU A 137 11.60 -4.35 4.18
C LEU A 137 12.43 -4.27 5.48
N GLU A 138 12.19 -5.17 6.44
CA GLU A 138 12.98 -5.27 7.67
C GLU A 138 14.43 -5.68 7.37
N TYR A 139 14.63 -6.68 6.51
CA TYR A 139 15.96 -7.17 6.13
C TYR A 139 16.66 -6.30 5.08
N ASN A 140 15.93 -5.44 4.38
CA ASN A 140 16.45 -4.56 3.34
C ASN A 140 16.12 -3.10 3.69
N PRO A 141 16.77 -2.51 4.70
CA PRO A 141 16.48 -1.14 5.08
C PRO A 141 16.86 -0.13 3.99
N VAL A 142 16.08 0.94 3.89
CA VAL A 142 16.39 2.09 3.03
C VAL A 142 17.64 2.79 3.58
N VAL A 143 18.55 3.23 2.71
CA VAL A 143 19.77 3.94 3.14
C VAL A 143 19.69 5.39 2.68
N LEU A 144 19.65 6.30 3.64
CA LEU A 144 19.61 7.75 3.37
C LEU A 144 21.01 8.29 3.08
N SER A 145 21.12 9.07 2.01
CA SER A 145 22.36 9.60 1.45
C SER A 145 22.30 11.12 1.14
N LYS A 146 21.10 11.72 1.03
CA LYS A 146 20.90 13.14 0.69
C LYS A 146 20.30 13.93 1.86
N ASN A 147 20.45 15.26 1.81
CA ASN A 147 20.27 16.13 2.99
C ASN A 147 18.91 16.86 3.06
N ASN A 148 18.26 17.14 1.92
CA ASN A 148 17.27 18.24 1.92
C ASN A 148 15.80 17.82 1.90
N TYR A 149 15.46 16.55 1.59
CA TYR A 149 14.06 16.10 1.55
C TYR A 149 13.91 14.63 1.93
N ILE A 150 14.03 14.29 3.22
CA ILE A 150 13.94 12.90 3.71
C ILE A 150 12.67 12.19 3.21
N GLN A 151 11.53 12.89 3.12
CA GLN A 151 10.30 12.30 2.59
C GLN A 151 10.46 11.87 1.13
N ILE A 152 10.82 12.82 0.27
CA ILE A 152 10.99 12.59 -1.18
C ILE A 152 12.09 11.54 -1.42
N GLU A 153 13.21 11.62 -0.69
CA GLU A 153 14.28 10.63 -0.82
C GLU A 153 13.82 9.23 -0.39
N ILE A 154 13.05 9.11 0.70
CA ILE A 154 12.52 7.82 1.13
C ILE A 154 11.54 7.26 0.11
N GLU A 155 10.61 8.09 -0.39
CA GLU A 155 9.66 7.70 -1.44
C GLU A 155 10.38 7.24 -2.70
N ASP A 156 11.37 8.00 -3.18
CA ASP A 156 12.18 7.66 -4.34
C ASP A 156 12.94 6.35 -4.15
N LEU A 157 13.63 6.18 -3.01
CA LEU A 157 14.39 4.97 -2.71
C LEU A 157 13.49 3.76 -2.53
N LEU A 158 12.32 3.93 -1.93
CA LEU A 158 11.35 2.85 -1.77
C LEU A 158 10.80 2.44 -3.14
N LYS A 159 10.44 3.42 -3.97
CA LYS A 159 9.95 3.17 -5.34
C LYS A 159 11.02 2.49 -6.20
N GLU A 160 12.27 2.93 -6.14
CA GLU A 160 13.37 2.37 -6.94
C GLU A 160 13.66 0.91 -6.55
N LYS A 161 13.67 0.60 -5.24
CA LYS A 161 14.12 -0.71 -4.75
C LYS A 161 13.01 -1.72 -4.54
N PHE A 162 11.80 -1.27 -4.19
CA PHE A 162 10.75 -2.15 -3.68
C PHE A 162 9.52 -2.22 -4.59
N LYS A 163 9.27 -1.21 -5.43
CA LYS A 163 8.08 -1.18 -6.30
C LYS A 163 7.89 -2.48 -7.09
N THR A 164 8.89 -2.89 -7.85
CA THR A 164 8.77 -4.07 -8.72
C THR A 164 8.49 -5.35 -7.93
N ILE A 165 9.14 -5.52 -6.77
CA ILE A 165 8.94 -6.69 -5.91
C ILE A 165 7.54 -6.67 -5.31
N PHE A 166 7.12 -5.50 -4.83
CA PHE A 166 5.78 -5.29 -4.29
C PHE A 166 4.71 -5.58 -5.33
N ASP A 167 4.79 -4.96 -6.51
CA ASP A 167 3.83 -5.13 -7.61
C ASP A 167 3.76 -6.59 -8.07
N THR A 168 4.92 -7.23 -8.26
CA THR A 168 4.98 -8.64 -8.69
C THR A 168 4.37 -9.56 -7.63
N TYR A 169 4.68 -9.33 -6.35
CA TYR A 169 4.18 -10.18 -5.28
C TYR A 169 2.69 -9.95 -5.02
N ALA A 170 2.22 -8.71 -5.11
CA ALA A 170 0.80 -8.35 -5.02
C ALA A 170 0.00 -8.99 -6.16
N ALA A 171 0.48 -8.88 -7.40
CA ALA A 171 -0.14 -9.53 -8.55
C ALA A 171 -0.24 -11.05 -8.40
N ASN A 172 0.76 -11.67 -7.76
CA ASN A 172 0.81 -13.13 -7.54
C ASN A 172 -0.02 -13.62 -6.35
N GLN A 173 -0.26 -12.77 -5.33
CA GLN A 173 -0.95 -13.19 -4.10
C GLN A 173 -2.39 -12.70 -4.03
N LEU A 174 -2.62 -11.46 -4.46
CA LEU A 174 -3.90 -10.79 -4.28
C LEU A 174 -4.80 -10.93 -5.49
N TYR A 175 -4.23 -11.22 -6.66
CA TYR A 175 -4.89 -11.26 -7.97
C TYR A 175 -5.70 -9.98 -8.25
N LEU A 176 -5.28 -9.19 -9.22
CA LEU A 176 -6.15 -8.17 -9.80
C LEU A 176 -5.79 -8.13 -11.26
N ASP A 177 -6.68 -8.64 -12.10
CA ASP A 177 -6.45 -8.73 -13.54
C ASP A 177 -6.06 -7.34 -14.10
N ASP A 178 -5.01 -7.32 -14.92
CA ASP A 178 -4.45 -6.13 -15.55
C ASP A 178 -3.93 -5.01 -14.61
N ILE A 179 -3.68 -5.32 -13.33
CA ILE A 179 -2.95 -4.42 -12.41
C ILE A 179 -1.49 -4.84 -12.30
N ASP A 180 -0.62 -3.93 -12.69
CA ASP A 180 0.84 -4.05 -12.61
C ASP A 180 1.49 -2.95 -11.75
N GLU A 181 0.69 -2.04 -11.19
CA GLU A 181 1.13 -0.81 -10.51
C GLU A 181 0.53 -0.67 -9.10
N PHE A 182 0.44 -1.77 -8.34
CA PHE A 182 -0.11 -1.80 -6.97
C PHE A 182 0.56 -0.80 -6.01
N TRP A 183 1.85 -0.54 -6.19
CA TRP A 183 2.63 0.40 -5.39
C TRP A 183 2.06 1.81 -5.44
N GLU A 184 1.43 2.21 -6.55
CA GLU A 184 0.84 3.54 -6.70
C GLU A 184 -0.43 3.71 -5.85
N PHE A 185 -0.92 2.65 -5.21
CA PHE A 185 -2.03 2.68 -4.24
C PHE A 185 -1.57 2.72 -2.78
N ILE A 186 -0.26 2.82 -2.56
CA ILE A 186 0.30 3.00 -1.23
C ILE A 186 0.35 4.49 -0.91
N ASP A 187 -0.29 4.88 0.18
CA ASP A 187 -0.22 6.22 0.71
C ASP A 187 0.90 6.33 1.75
N PHE A 188 1.76 7.32 1.56
CA PHE A 188 2.79 7.67 2.52
C PHE A 188 2.16 8.57 3.59
N GLU A 189 2.06 8.07 4.83
CA GLU A 189 1.83 8.98 5.95
C GLU A 189 3.01 9.97 6.04
N GLN A 190 2.75 11.14 6.61
CA GLN A 190 3.80 12.10 6.90
C GLN A 190 4.82 11.42 7.81
N LEU A 191 6.06 11.26 7.34
CA LEU A 191 7.10 10.53 8.08
C LEU A 191 7.47 11.30 9.35
N GLU A 192 6.90 10.89 10.47
CA GLU A 192 7.33 11.29 11.81
C GLU A 192 8.67 10.61 12.09
N ASN A 193 9.69 11.38 12.48
CA ASN A 193 11.13 11.04 12.62
C ASN A 193 11.53 9.78 13.45
N ASN A 194 10.63 8.85 13.75
CA ASN A 194 10.88 7.67 14.57
C ASN A 194 11.31 6.45 13.74
N LYS A 195 11.95 5.50 14.44
CA LYS A 195 12.63 4.30 13.89
C LYS A 195 11.77 3.42 12.97
N HIS A 196 10.45 3.53 13.05
CA HIS A 196 9.50 2.76 12.24
C HIS A 196 8.59 3.74 11.52
N ASN A 197 8.62 3.66 10.19
CA ASN A 197 7.73 4.44 9.35
C ASN A 197 6.72 3.49 8.74
N VAL A 198 5.51 3.99 8.62
CA VAL A 198 4.36 3.22 8.17
C VAL A 198 3.94 3.76 6.81
N LEU A 199 3.75 2.86 5.87
CA LEU A 199 2.98 3.09 4.66
C LEU A 199 1.59 2.53 4.91
N ASN A 200 0.57 3.34 4.65
CA ASN A 200 -0.80 2.90 4.73
C ASN A 200 -1.26 2.39 3.38
N SER A 201 -2.11 1.38 3.41
CA SER A 201 -2.70 0.83 2.21
C SER A 201 -4.14 0.44 2.47
N ASN A 202 -5.05 1.29 2.00
CA ASN A 202 -6.49 1.04 2.11
C ASN A 202 -6.88 -0.22 1.31
N PHE A 203 -6.22 -0.45 0.16
CA PHE A 203 -6.46 -1.64 -0.65
C PHE A 203 -5.96 -2.94 0.02
N LEU A 204 -5.16 -2.86 1.08
CA LEU A 204 -4.78 -4.04 1.85
C LEU A 204 -5.66 -4.20 3.10
N ASN A 205 -6.92 -3.74 3.10
CA ASN A 205 -7.78 -3.70 4.28
C ASN A 205 -7.13 -2.92 5.44
N ASP A 206 -6.63 -1.72 5.14
CA ASP A 206 -5.97 -0.80 6.08
C ASP A 206 -4.73 -1.41 6.79
N LYS A 207 -4.10 -2.42 6.18
CA LYS A 207 -2.87 -3.00 6.70
C LYS A 207 -1.72 -2.01 6.59
N LYS A 208 -0.83 -2.10 7.57
CA LYS A 208 0.34 -1.23 7.71
C LYS A 208 1.58 -1.94 7.19
N ILE A 209 2.25 -1.31 6.24
CA ILE A 209 3.56 -1.74 5.76
C ILE A 209 4.61 -0.96 6.53
N VAL A 210 5.45 -1.66 7.28
CA VAL A 210 6.48 -1.05 8.13
C VAL A 210 7.83 -1.18 7.44
N PHE A 211 8.56 -0.07 7.34
CA PHE A 211 9.93 -0.08 6.87
C PHE A 211 10.85 0.65 7.85
N ASN A 212 12.13 0.24 7.78
CA ASN A 212 13.21 0.85 8.52
C ASN A 212 14.15 1.56 7.54
N PHE A 213 14.79 2.62 8.01
CA PHE A 213 15.85 3.28 7.27
C PHE A 213 17.10 3.41 8.14
N LEU A 214 18.25 3.27 7.49
CA LEU A 214 19.58 3.52 8.03
C LEU A 214 20.15 4.77 7.40
N ARG A 215 21.12 5.38 8.08
CA ARG A 215 21.92 6.48 7.54
C ARG A 215 23.20 5.93 6.97
N ASP A 216 23.59 6.45 5.81
CA ASP A 216 24.93 6.18 5.33
C ASP A 216 25.97 6.79 6.29
N SER A 217 27.05 6.05 6.51
CA SER A 217 28.18 6.46 7.34
C SER A 217 29.39 6.88 6.50
N GLU A 218 29.34 6.78 5.16
CA GLU A 218 30.49 7.07 4.29
C GLU A 218 30.97 8.52 4.38
N SER A 219 30.06 9.48 4.61
CA SER A 219 30.37 10.90 4.80
C SER A 219 31.32 11.20 5.98
N PHE A 220 31.38 10.33 6.99
CA PHE A 220 32.23 10.51 8.18
C PHE A 220 33.74 10.30 7.90
N SER A 221 34.10 9.80 6.71
CA SER A 221 35.47 9.35 6.39
C SER A 221 36.38 10.45 5.83
N ASN A 222 35.84 11.54 5.29
CA ASN A 222 36.52 12.25 4.21
C ASN A 222 37.36 13.48 4.61
N ASN A 223 37.17 14.09 5.79
CA ASN A 223 37.92 15.31 6.15
C ASN A 223 38.41 15.31 7.61
N ASN A 224 39.73 15.51 7.80
CA ASN A 224 40.33 15.68 9.13
C ASN A 224 39.98 17.02 9.80
N PHE A 225 39.55 18.02 9.03
CA PHE A 225 39.31 19.39 9.50
C PHE A 225 38.03 19.53 10.35
N ASP A 226 37.10 18.57 10.29
CA ASP A 226 35.81 18.71 10.96
C ASP A 226 35.72 17.99 12.31
N LYS A 227 36.79 17.34 12.80
CA LYS A 227 36.74 16.49 14.01
C LYS A 227 36.88 17.31 15.32
N TYR A 228 36.05 18.32 15.53
CA TYR A 228 36.08 19.12 16.77
C TYR A 228 34.72 19.22 17.45
N VAL A 229 34.69 19.07 18.77
CA VAL A 229 33.50 19.23 19.62
C VAL A 229 33.83 19.98 20.91
N ASN A 230 32.82 20.63 21.48
CA ASN A 230 32.96 21.27 22.78
C ASN A 230 32.87 20.23 23.89
N PHE A 231 33.78 20.29 24.86
CA PHE A 231 33.80 19.37 25.99
C PHE A 231 33.08 20.03 27.16
N SER A 232 32.14 19.30 27.76
CA SER A 232 31.35 19.76 28.89
C SER A 232 31.45 18.76 30.04
N VAL A 233 31.48 19.25 31.28
CA VAL A 233 31.40 18.43 32.50
C VAL A 233 30.01 17.79 32.64
N ASN A 234 28.98 18.45 32.11
CA ASN A 234 27.62 17.91 32.06
C ASN A 234 27.49 16.92 30.89
N GLU A 235 27.24 15.64 31.20
CA GLU A 235 27.12 14.53 30.25
C GLU A 235 26.04 14.78 29.19
N ASN A 236 24.88 15.33 29.56
CA ASN A 236 23.79 15.58 28.62
C ASN A 236 24.16 16.65 27.59
N ILE A 237 24.83 17.71 28.04
CA ILE A 237 25.36 18.76 27.15
C ILE A 237 26.43 18.15 26.26
N PHE A 238 27.31 17.33 26.81
CA PHE A 238 28.40 16.72 26.06
C PHE A 238 27.90 15.76 24.98
N LYS A 239 26.94 14.87 25.30
CA LYS A 239 26.29 14.00 24.31
C LYS A 239 25.54 14.80 23.25
N LYS A 240 24.92 15.93 23.61
CA LYS A 240 24.28 16.84 22.65
C LYS A 240 25.28 17.43 21.67
N GLU A 241 26.47 17.84 22.12
CA GLU A 241 27.52 18.37 21.23
C GLU A 241 28.05 17.30 20.26
N ILE A 242 28.25 16.07 20.74
CA ILE A 242 28.61 14.93 19.88
C ILE A 242 27.49 14.66 18.85
N PHE A 243 26.24 14.67 19.28
CA PHE A 243 25.10 14.48 18.38
C PHE A 243 25.00 15.61 17.35
N ASN A 244 25.23 16.86 17.72
CA ASN A 244 25.25 17.99 16.79
C ASN A 244 26.33 17.80 15.72
N TRP A 245 27.49 17.27 16.09
CA TRP A 245 28.54 16.91 15.14
C TRP A 245 28.09 15.78 14.20
N ILE A 246 27.57 14.68 14.75
CA ILE A 246 27.02 13.56 13.97
C ILE A 246 25.94 14.04 12.99
N LYS A 247 25.02 14.89 13.47
CA LYS A 247 23.92 15.48 12.69
C LYS A 247 24.39 16.19 11.42
N LYS A 248 25.57 16.83 11.43
CA LYS A 248 26.14 17.47 10.23
C LYS A 248 26.45 16.48 9.11
N HIS A 249 26.69 15.21 9.45
CA HIS A 249 27.14 14.18 8.53
C HIS A 249 26.10 13.08 8.28
N SER A 250 25.01 13.05 9.05
CA SER A 250 24.04 11.95 9.01
C SER A 250 22.57 12.36 9.09
N PHE A 251 22.22 13.50 8.49
CA PHE A 251 20.86 13.76 8.01
C PHE A 251 19.74 13.57 9.05
N PHE A 252 19.96 13.99 10.30
CA PHE A 252 18.91 14.02 11.33
C PHE A 252 18.12 15.35 11.22
N LYS A 253 16.78 15.32 11.25
CA LYS A 253 15.95 16.54 11.16
C LYS A 253 16.00 17.38 12.46
N SER A 254 15.60 16.88 13.62
CA SER A 254 15.89 17.46 14.97
C SER A 254 15.16 16.71 16.09
N ASP A 255 15.53 17.01 17.34
CA ASP A 255 14.98 16.56 18.63
C ASP A 255 15.11 15.08 18.99
N VAL A 256 16.25 14.47 18.64
CA VAL A 256 16.63 13.21 19.28
C VAL A 256 17.07 13.49 20.72
N LYS A 257 16.33 12.93 21.68
CA LYS A 257 16.66 13.02 23.11
C LYS A 257 17.45 11.81 23.62
N ASN A 258 17.34 10.66 22.96
CA ASN A 258 18.06 9.44 23.33
C ASN A 258 19.30 9.24 22.46
N TYR A 259 20.44 9.77 22.90
CA TYR A 259 21.69 9.70 22.16
C TYR A 259 22.33 8.31 22.15
N ASP A 260 22.04 7.49 23.17
CA ASP A 260 22.65 6.16 23.33
C ASP A 260 22.19 5.15 22.25
N ASP A 261 21.07 5.46 21.57
CA ASP A 261 20.61 4.71 20.40
C ASP A 261 21.45 4.99 19.13
N ILE A 262 22.13 6.13 19.09
CA ILE A 262 22.84 6.66 17.91
C ILE A 262 24.34 6.38 18.00
N PHE A 263 24.93 6.62 19.17
CA PHE A 263 26.36 6.41 19.38
C PHE A 263 26.65 6.03 20.84
N LYS A 264 27.80 5.41 21.05
CA LYS A 264 28.36 5.11 22.35
C LYS A 264 29.70 5.81 22.50
N ILE A 265 29.96 6.34 23.69
CA ILE A 265 31.28 6.88 24.05
C ILE A 265 32.14 5.71 24.50
N GLU A 266 33.24 5.47 23.80
CA GLU A 266 34.16 4.37 24.10
C GLU A 266 35.32 4.82 24.99
N ASN A 267 35.82 6.06 24.80
CA ASN A 267 36.93 6.58 25.59
C ASN A 267 36.92 8.13 25.62
N ILE A 268 37.29 8.70 26.77
CA ILE A 268 37.51 10.14 26.98
C ILE A 268 38.94 10.34 27.49
N SER A 269 39.69 11.19 26.79
CA SER A 269 41.04 11.64 27.19
C SER A 269 41.06 13.18 27.26
N GLU A 270 42.13 13.75 27.79
CA GLU A 270 42.26 15.19 28.07
C GLU A 270 41.83 16.09 26.90
N ASN A 271 42.17 15.71 25.66
CA ASN A 271 41.88 16.50 24.46
C ASN A 271 41.15 15.74 23.34
N LYS A 272 40.76 14.47 23.58
CA LYS A 272 40.11 13.63 22.56
C LYS A 272 39.01 12.76 23.15
N ILE A 273 37.97 12.54 22.37
CA ILE A 273 36.91 11.57 22.64
C ILE A 273 36.80 10.58 21.49
N THR A 274 36.65 9.30 21.80
CA THR A 274 36.35 8.27 20.81
C THR A 274 34.92 7.77 20.99
N ILE A 275 34.17 7.75 19.90
CA ILE A 275 32.78 7.29 19.85
C ILE A 275 32.64 6.16 18.82
N SER A 276 31.69 5.26 19.05
CA SER A 276 31.23 4.29 18.05
C SER A 276 29.82 4.61 17.58
N LEU A 277 29.59 4.65 16.27
CA LEU A 277 28.26 4.76 15.69
C LEU A 277 27.48 3.44 15.83
N SER A 278 26.19 3.54 16.17
CA SER A 278 25.29 2.40 16.35
C SER A 278 24.92 1.73 15.02
N ASN A 279 25.06 0.41 14.94
CA ASN A 279 24.60 -0.39 13.80
C ASN A 279 23.07 -0.41 13.66
N LYS A 280 22.31 0.05 14.67
CA LYS A 280 20.85 0.22 14.59
C LYS A 280 20.45 1.46 13.79
N THR A 281 21.37 2.38 13.56
CA THR A 281 21.09 3.69 12.94
C THR A 281 21.92 3.94 11.70
N PHE A 282 23.07 3.27 11.57
CA PHE A 282 24.00 3.45 10.47
C PHE A 282 24.26 2.14 9.74
N THR A 283 24.50 2.23 8.43
CA THR A 283 24.83 1.08 7.57
C THR A 283 26.10 0.34 7.99
N LYS A 284 27.10 1.07 8.50
CA LYS A 284 28.37 0.53 8.99
C LYS A 284 28.66 1.18 10.35
N ALA A 285 28.94 0.37 11.36
CA ALA A 285 29.47 0.88 12.61
C ALA A 285 30.86 1.49 12.36
N LYS A 286 31.09 2.72 12.83
CA LYS A 286 32.37 3.42 12.69
C LYS A 286 32.86 3.90 14.04
N LEU A 287 34.17 3.76 14.28
CA LEU A 287 34.87 4.40 15.38
C LEU A 287 35.40 5.75 14.90
N ILE A 288 35.11 6.79 15.67
CA ILE A 288 35.43 8.17 15.33
C ILE A 288 36.08 8.83 16.53
N THR A 289 37.23 9.48 16.31
CA THR A 289 37.88 10.30 17.33
C THR A 289 37.69 11.77 17.03
N LEU A 290 37.14 12.51 17.98
CA LEU A 290 36.93 13.96 17.94
C LEU A 290 37.89 14.65 18.91
N ASN A 291 38.41 15.80 18.51
CA ASN A 291 39.29 16.63 19.32
C ASN A 291 38.48 17.71 20.05
N LYS A 292 38.99 18.16 21.20
CA LYS A 292 38.46 19.32 21.89
C LYS A 292 38.71 20.59 21.06
N ILE A 293 37.71 21.47 20.94
CA ILE A 293 37.90 22.82 20.39
C ILE A 293 38.95 23.56 21.26
N LYS A 294 39.97 24.12 20.60
CA LYS A 294 41.02 24.90 21.27
C LYS A 294 40.48 26.21 21.81
#